data_AF-D9MR33-F1
#
_entry.id   AF-D9MR33-F1
#
_cell.length_a   1.000
_cell.length_b   1.000
_cell.length_c   1.000
_cell.angle_alpha   90.00
_cell.angle_beta   90.00
_cell.angle_gamma   90.00
#
_symmetry.space_group_name_H-M   'P 1'
#
loop_
_entity.id
_entity.type
_entity.pdbx_description
1 polymer ?
#
loop_
_entity_poly.entity_id
_entity_poly.type
_entity_poly.pdbx_seq_one_letter_code
_entity_poly.pdbx_strand_id
1 'polypeptide(L)'
;LALDSETVAKAKKAADKLQDDDDDDGDDDDDQKEDKEKLSKRKLKKLTRLSVAELKQLVSRPDVVEMHDVTARDPKLLVQLKAYRNTVQVPRHWCFKRKYLQGKRGIEKPPFDLPAFIKKTGIMEMRESLQEREDAKTLKAKMRERVRPKMGKIDIDYQKLHDAFFKWQTKPRMTIHGD
;
A
#
# COMPACT_ATOMS: atom_id res chain seq x y z
N LEU A 1 -11.30 -32.27 26.97
CA LEU A 1 -10.14 -33.14 26.66
C LEU A 1 -8.90 -32.26 26.71
N ALA A 2 -8.30 -32.14 27.89
CA ALA A 2 -7.01 -31.48 28.04
C ALA A 2 -5.96 -32.39 27.41
N LEU A 3 -5.28 -31.91 26.37
CA LEU A 3 -4.14 -32.62 25.81
C LEU A 3 -2.98 -32.54 26.82
N ASP A 4 -2.37 -33.68 27.12
CA ASP A 4 -1.29 -33.80 28.10
C ASP A 4 -0.17 -32.81 27.81
N SER A 5 0.27 -32.10 28.85
CA SER A 5 1.33 -31.09 28.82
C SER A 5 2.64 -31.62 28.22
N GLU A 6 2.91 -32.92 28.38
CA GLU A 6 4.02 -33.64 27.78
C GLU A 6 3.98 -33.65 26.24
N THR A 7 2.79 -33.80 25.65
CA THR A 7 2.62 -33.83 24.19
C THR A 7 2.89 -32.47 23.56
N VAL A 8 2.50 -31.39 24.25
CA VAL A 8 2.75 -30.01 23.84
C VAL A 8 4.24 -29.67 23.95
N ALA A 9 4.90 -30.12 25.02
CA ALA A 9 6.35 -29.92 25.21
C ALA A 9 7.16 -30.67 24.13
N LYS A 10 6.76 -31.89 23.78
CA LYS A 10 7.42 -32.69 22.74
C LYS A 10 7.24 -32.09 21.34
N ALA A 11 6.07 -31.53 21.04
CA ALA A 11 5.80 -30.82 19.79
C ALA A 11 6.62 -29.52 19.67
N LYS A 12 6.80 -28.77 20.77
CA LYS A 12 7.69 -27.59 20.79
C LYS A 12 9.15 -27.97 20.52
N LYS A 13 9.65 -29.02 21.16
CA LYS A 13 11.04 -29.50 20.97
C LYS A 13 11.30 -30.02 19.55
N ALA A 14 10.29 -30.61 18.90
CA ALA A 14 10.37 -31.03 17.50
C ALA A 14 10.31 -29.85 16.51
N ALA A 15 9.58 -28.79 16.85
CA ALA A 15 9.48 -27.58 16.01
C ALA A 15 10.77 -26.74 16.04
N ASP A 16 11.44 -26.67 17.20
CA ASP A 16 12.72 -25.97 17.37
C ASP A 16 13.84 -26.61 16.54
N LYS A 17 13.83 -27.96 16.44
CA LYS A 17 14.76 -28.72 15.58
C LYS A 17 14.55 -28.50 14.08
N LEU A 18 13.33 -28.16 13.66
CA LEU A 18 13.01 -27.90 12.24
C LEU A 18 13.30 -26.44 11.83
N GLN A 19 13.74 -25.59 12.75
CA GLN A 19 14.00 -24.18 12.48
C GLN A 19 15.42 -23.94 11.91
N ASP A 20 16.32 -24.92 12.06
CA ASP A 20 17.74 -24.88 11.64
C ASP A 20 18.03 -25.57 10.29
N ASP A 21 17.16 -26.49 9.84
CA ASP A 21 17.40 -27.37 8.67
C ASP A 21 16.56 -27.00 7.41
N ASP A 22 16.29 -25.72 7.14
CA ASP A 22 15.49 -25.30 5.96
C ASP A 22 16.38 -24.92 4.74
N ASP A 23 17.56 -25.54 4.60
CA ASP A 23 18.48 -25.36 3.45
C ASP A 23 19.20 -26.65 3.00
N ASP A 24 18.63 -27.84 3.28
CA ASP A 24 19.13 -29.10 2.67
C ASP A 24 17.96 -29.95 2.15
N ASP A 25 17.76 -29.91 0.83
CA ASP A 25 16.88 -30.81 0.09
C ASP A 25 17.64 -32.15 -0.08
N GLY A 26 17.81 -32.85 1.04
CA GLY A 26 18.43 -34.16 1.15
C GLY A 26 17.38 -35.21 1.46
N ASP A 27 16.94 -35.94 0.44
CA ASP A 27 16.28 -37.23 0.57
C ASP A 27 17.26 -38.18 1.28
N ASP A 28 16.93 -38.62 2.49
CA ASP A 28 17.64 -39.75 3.09
C ASP A 28 16.66 -40.63 3.89
N ASP A 29 16.49 -41.84 3.37
CA ASP A 29 15.97 -43.01 4.05
C ASP A 29 16.80 -43.24 5.33
N ASP A 30 16.14 -43.29 6.49
CA ASP A 30 16.58 -44.24 7.51
C ASP A 30 15.43 -44.73 8.39
N ASP A 31 15.54 -46.02 8.66
CA ASP A 31 14.56 -46.98 9.06
C ASP A 31 14.41 -47.01 10.59
N GLN A 32 13.28 -47.57 11.06
CA GLN A 32 13.06 -48.06 12.43
C GLN A 32 13.01 -47.04 13.59
N LYS A 33 11.78 -46.66 13.98
CA LYS A 33 11.30 -46.72 15.39
C LYS A 33 9.80 -46.36 15.52
N GLU A 34 9.05 -47.38 15.92
CA GLU A 34 7.77 -47.38 16.66
C GLU A 34 6.58 -46.56 16.14
N ASP A 35 5.46 -47.27 15.96
CA ASP A 35 4.09 -46.83 15.67
C ASP A 35 3.54 -45.76 16.64
N LYS A 36 4.10 -44.56 16.57
CA LYS A 36 3.38 -43.34 16.94
C LYS A 36 3.03 -42.67 15.64
N GLU A 37 1.74 -42.62 15.31
CA GLU A 37 1.20 -41.88 14.15
C GLU A 37 2.06 -40.63 13.92
N LYS A 38 2.97 -40.68 12.93
CA LYS A 38 3.82 -39.54 12.59
C LYS A 38 2.86 -38.47 12.11
N LEU A 39 2.54 -37.53 13.00
CA LEU A 39 1.65 -36.42 12.70
C LEU A 39 2.18 -35.73 11.45
N SER A 40 1.34 -35.66 10.41
CA SER A 40 1.69 -34.95 9.17
C SER A 40 2.30 -33.58 9.50
N LYS A 41 3.34 -33.17 8.77
CA LYS A 41 4.00 -31.85 8.92
C LYS A 41 2.96 -30.71 9.01
N ARG A 42 1.84 -30.81 8.28
CA ARG A 42 0.73 -29.85 8.31
C ARG A 42 -0.07 -29.89 9.62
N LYS A 43 -0.33 -31.07 10.18
CA LYS A 43 -1.03 -31.27 11.45
C LYS A 43 -0.16 -30.78 12.62
N LEU A 44 1.15 -31.04 12.57
CA LEU A 44 2.11 -30.55 13.55
C LEU A 44 2.18 -29.01 13.55
N LYS A 45 2.32 -28.37 12.37
CA LYS A 45 2.30 -26.91 12.24
C LYS A 45 1.00 -26.27 12.75
N LYS A 46 -0.14 -26.94 12.62
CA LYS A 46 -1.42 -26.44 13.13
C LYS A 46 -1.51 -26.53 14.67
N LEU A 47 -0.93 -27.57 15.26
CA LEU A 47 -0.87 -27.76 16.71
C LEU A 47 0.10 -26.79 17.40
N THR A 48 1.19 -26.42 16.73
CA THR A 48 2.18 -25.48 17.28
C THR A 48 1.80 -24.01 17.13
N ARG A 49 0.84 -23.72 16.25
CA ARG A 49 0.39 -22.36 15.96
C ARG A 49 -0.47 -21.79 17.09
N LEU A 50 -0.09 -20.62 17.59
CA LEU A 50 -0.85 -19.86 18.59
C LEU A 50 -2.20 -19.40 18.02
N SER A 51 -3.22 -19.36 18.87
CA SER A 51 -4.46 -18.65 18.58
C SER A 51 -4.27 -17.13 18.68
N VAL A 52 -5.16 -16.37 18.04
CA VAL A 52 -5.11 -14.90 18.08
C VAL A 52 -5.28 -14.38 19.51
N ALA A 53 -6.12 -15.03 20.31
CA ALA A 53 -6.35 -14.67 21.71
C ALA A 53 -5.09 -14.86 22.56
N GLU A 54 -4.40 -16.00 22.40
CA GLU A 54 -3.14 -16.27 23.10
C GLU A 54 -2.05 -15.27 22.69
N LEU A 55 -1.93 -14.96 21.39
CA LEU A 55 -0.94 -13.99 20.92
C LEU A 55 -1.19 -12.59 21.51
N LYS A 56 -2.45 -12.16 21.61
CA LYS A 56 -2.82 -10.89 22.25
C LYS A 56 -2.49 -10.86 23.74
N GLN A 57 -2.57 -12.00 24.44
CA GLN A 57 -2.21 -12.08 25.86
C GLN A 57 -0.70 -11.97 26.10
N LEU A 58 0.12 -12.41 25.13
CA LEU A 58 1.58 -12.47 25.27
C LEU A 58 2.30 -11.17 24.88
N VAL A 59 1.68 -10.31 24.08
CA VAL A 59 2.32 -9.11 23.52
C VAL A 59 1.89 -7.84 24.26
N SER A 60 2.83 -6.92 24.46
CA SER A 60 2.61 -5.64 25.14
C SER A 60 1.59 -4.72 24.45
N ARG A 61 1.52 -4.77 23.11
CA ARG A 61 0.58 -4.02 22.27
C ARG A 61 -0.34 -4.97 21.50
N PRO A 62 -1.48 -5.39 22.08
CA PRO A 62 -2.40 -6.33 21.44
C PRO A 62 -3.29 -5.70 20.35
N ASP A 63 -3.29 -4.37 20.22
CA ASP A 63 -4.07 -3.60 19.26
C ASP A 63 -3.61 -3.79 17.81
N VAL A 64 -2.30 -4.01 17.61
CA VAL A 64 -1.70 -4.20 16.27
C VAL A 64 -1.79 -5.64 15.75
N VAL A 65 -2.33 -6.56 16.55
CA VAL A 65 -2.43 -7.99 16.21
C VAL A 65 -3.59 -8.21 15.23
N GLU A 66 -3.26 -8.70 14.04
CA GLU A 66 -4.21 -9.05 12.98
C GLU A 66 -4.44 -10.56 12.89
N MET A 67 -5.52 -10.96 12.22
CA MET A 67 -5.86 -12.39 12.06
C MET A 67 -4.79 -13.20 11.32
N HIS A 68 -4.00 -12.54 10.47
CA HIS A 68 -2.98 -13.18 9.64
C HIS A 68 -1.65 -13.40 10.41
N ASP A 69 -1.44 -12.75 11.55
CA ASP A 69 -0.15 -12.74 12.26
C ASP A 69 0.18 -14.08 12.91
N VAL A 70 -0.84 -14.78 13.38
CA VAL A 70 -0.70 -16.15 13.89
C VAL A 70 -0.13 -17.12 12.86
N THR A 71 -0.21 -16.81 11.55
CA THR A 71 0.32 -17.69 10.47
C THR A 71 1.80 -17.47 10.18
N ALA A 72 2.41 -16.44 10.78
CA ALA A 72 3.80 -16.09 10.50
C ALA A 72 4.77 -17.13 11.09
N ARG A 73 6.00 -17.17 10.55
CA ARG A 73 7.07 -18.05 11.05
C ARG A 73 7.40 -17.73 12.51
N ASP A 74 7.48 -16.44 12.85
CA ASP A 74 7.59 -15.96 14.23
C ASP A 74 6.51 -14.88 14.50
N PRO A 75 5.37 -15.26 15.11
CA PRO A 75 4.31 -14.33 15.43
C PRO A 75 4.69 -13.29 16.49
N LYS A 76 5.61 -13.59 17.43
CA LYS A 76 5.98 -12.67 18.51
C LYS A 76 6.86 -11.54 17.97
N LEU A 77 7.90 -11.91 17.21
CA LEU A 77 8.79 -10.95 16.56
C LEU A 77 8.03 -10.06 15.57
N LEU A 78 7.13 -10.64 14.77
CA LEU A 78 6.33 -9.87 13.82
C LEU A 78 5.52 -8.78 14.51
N VAL A 79 4.82 -9.11 15.60
CA VAL A 79 4.01 -8.13 16.33
C VAL A 79 4.90 -7.09 17.02
N GLN A 80 6.08 -7.49 17.52
CA GLN A 80 7.06 -6.54 18.06
C GLN A 80 7.51 -5.52 17.02
N LEU A 81 7.75 -5.93 15.77
CA LEU A 81 8.10 -5.04 14.66
C LEU A 81 6.92 -4.15 14.26
N LYS A 82 5.70 -4.70 14.19
CA LYS A 82 4.47 -3.91 13.95
C LYS A 82 4.22 -2.87 15.05
N ALA A 83 4.58 -3.17 16.29
CA ALA A 83 4.42 -2.28 17.43
C ALA A 83 5.58 -1.28 17.60
N TYR A 84 6.67 -1.44 16.85
CA TYR A 84 7.86 -0.62 16.98
C TYR A 84 7.58 0.85 16.59
N ARG A 85 8.34 1.78 17.16
CA ARG A 85 8.04 3.20 17.01
C ARG A 85 8.27 3.67 15.57
N ASN A 86 7.31 4.45 15.05
CA ASN A 86 7.33 5.04 13.71
C ASN A 86 7.34 4.04 12.55
N THR A 87 6.90 2.79 12.78
CA THR A 87 6.72 1.84 11.68
C THR A 87 5.41 2.11 10.94
N VAL A 88 5.46 2.03 9.61
CA VAL A 88 4.30 2.13 8.74
C VAL A 88 3.81 0.73 8.43
N GLN A 89 2.50 0.51 8.59
CA GLN A 89 1.89 -0.79 8.39
C GLN A 89 1.86 -1.18 6.91
N VAL A 90 1.79 -2.48 6.65
CA VAL A 90 1.64 -3.01 5.29
C VAL A 90 0.29 -2.53 4.70
N PRO A 91 0.27 -2.01 3.47
CA PRO A 91 -0.97 -1.52 2.85
C PRO A 91 -2.07 -2.58 2.79
N ARG A 92 -3.28 -2.25 3.24
CA ARG A 92 -4.43 -3.18 3.36
C ARG A 92 -4.77 -3.99 2.12
N HIS A 93 -4.43 -3.50 0.93
CA HIS A 93 -4.77 -4.15 -0.33
C HIS A 93 -3.88 -5.36 -0.67
N TRP A 94 -2.87 -5.68 0.14
CA TRP A 94 -1.98 -6.83 -0.09
C TRP A 94 -2.73 -8.17 -0.15
N CYS A 95 -3.81 -8.31 0.64
CA CYS A 95 -4.63 -9.52 0.70
C CYS A 95 -5.90 -9.43 -0.16
N PHE A 96 -6.08 -8.35 -0.92
CA PHE A 96 -7.27 -8.18 -1.76
C PHE A 96 -7.15 -9.00 -3.05
N LYS A 97 -8.27 -9.61 -3.47
CA LYS A 97 -8.33 -10.34 -4.75
C LYS A 97 -8.29 -9.41 -5.98
N ARG A 98 -8.68 -8.14 -5.81
CA ARG A 98 -8.74 -7.14 -6.89
C ARG A 98 -7.42 -6.38 -6.96
N LYS A 99 -6.99 -5.98 -8.16
CA LYS A 99 -5.81 -5.11 -8.30
C LYS A 99 -6.08 -3.74 -7.67
N TYR A 100 -5.05 -3.12 -7.09
CA TYR A 100 -5.12 -1.92 -6.26
C TYR A 100 -6.09 -0.82 -6.73
N LEU A 101 -6.02 -0.40 -8.01
CA LEU A 101 -6.85 0.69 -8.55
C LEU A 101 -8.10 0.24 -9.33
N GLN A 102 -8.30 -1.06 -9.54
CA GLN A 102 -9.40 -1.54 -10.39
C GLN A 102 -10.80 -1.28 -9.80
N GLY A 103 -10.91 -1.16 -8.47
CA GLY A 103 -12.17 -0.84 -7.81
C GLY A 103 -12.67 0.59 -8.06
N LYS A 104 -11.85 1.45 -8.67
CA LYS A 104 -12.23 2.84 -9.02
C LYS A 104 -12.79 2.97 -10.43
N ARG A 105 -12.94 1.86 -11.18
CA ARG A 105 -13.54 1.89 -12.52
C ARG A 105 -15.02 2.29 -12.42
N GLY A 106 -15.41 3.36 -13.11
CA GLY A 106 -16.77 3.89 -13.10
C GLY A 106 -17.01 5.07 -12.15
N ILE A 107 -15.99 5.45 -11.34
CA ILE A 107 -16.01 6.72 -10.62
C ILE A 107 -15.29 7.74 -11.49
N GLU A 108 -16.02 8.74 -11.97
CA GLU A 108 -15.42 9.86 -12.70
C GLU A 108 -14.68 10.77 -11.72
N LYS A 109 -13.36 10.87 -11.88
CA LYS A 109 -12.53 11.77 -11.10
C LYS A 109 -12.72 13.19 -11.67
N PRO A 110 -12.99 14.22 -10.85
CA PRO A 110 -13.06 15.58 -11.35
C PRO A 110 -11.73 15.97 -12.01
N PRO A 111 -11.76 16.89 -12.99
CA PRO A 111 -10.56 17.47 -13.57
C PRO A 111 -9.65 18.11 -12.51
N PHE A 112 -8.40 18.33 -12.88
CA PHE A 112 -7.44 18.93 -11.97
C PHE A 112 -7.85 20.35 -11.58
N ASP A 113 -7.90 20.62 -10.27
CA ASP A 113 -8.24 21.93 -9.75
C ASP A 113 -6.98 22.74 -9.45
N LEU A 114 -6.82 23.90 -10.12
CA LEU A 114 -5.64 24.73 -9.92
C LEU A 114 -5.62 25.35 -8.50
N PRO A 115 -4.44 25.49 -7.87
CA PRO A 115 -4.31 26.26 -6.63
C PRO A 115 -4.83 27.69 -6.76
N ALA A 116 -5.43 28.21 -5.68
CA ALA A 116 -6.13 29.51 -5.70
C ALA A 116 -5.26 30.68 -6.19
N PHE A 117 -3.98 30.71 -5.82
CA PHE A 117 -3.05 31.77 -6.25
C PHE A 117 -2.77 31.74 -7.76
N ILE A 118 -2.79 30.55 -8.39
CA ILE A 118 -2.67 30.40 -9.85
C ILE A 118 -4.00 30.75 -10.52
N LYS A 119 -5.14 30.32 -9.96
CA LYS A 119 -6.47 30.68 -10.49
C LYS A 119 -6.68 32.18 -10.60
N LYS A 120 -6.25 32.93 -9.57
CA LYS A 120 -6.32 34.41 -9.54
C LYS A 120 -5.54 35.11 -10.66
N THR A 121 -4.61 34.42 -11.33
CA THR A 121 -3.97 34.97 -12.53
C THR A 121 -4.97 35.16 -13.69
N GLY A 122 -6.10 34.45 -13.68
CA GLY A 122 -7.10 34.42 -14.75
C GLY A 122 -6.74 33.44 -15.88
N ILE A 123 -5.65 32.66 -15.72
CA ILE A 123 -5.17 31.76 -16.78
C ILE A 123 -6.17 30.68 -17.18
N MET A 124 -7.04 30.24 -16.26
CA MET A 124 -8.06 29.23 -16.57
C MET A 124 -9.05 29.76 -17.62
N GLU A 125 -9.68 30.90 -17.35
CA GLU A 125 -10.67 31.53 -18.23
C GLU A 125 -10.07 31.92 -19.59
N MET A 126 -8.83 32.44 -19.59
CA MET A 126 -8.12 32.79 -20.82
C MET A 126 -7.79 31.56 -21.68
N ARG A 127 -7.43 30.42 -21.07
CA ARG A 127 -7.18 29.19 -21.82
C ARG A 127 -8.46 28.51 -22.27
N GLU A 128 -9.50 28.52 -21.45
CA GLU A 128 -10.81 27.96 -21.77
C GLU A 128 -11.45 28.67 -22.96
N SER A 129 -11.51 30.00 -22.94
CA SER A 129 -12.02 30.79 -24.07
C SER A 129 -11.22 30.58 -25.37
N LEU A 130 -9.91 30.33 -25.27
CA LEU A 130 -9.10 29.99 -26.44
C LEU A 130 -9.37 28.59 -26.97
N GLN A 131 -9.55 27.62 -26.08
CA GLN A 131 -9.90 26.26 -26.44
C GLN A 131 -11.26 26.25 -27.16
N GLU A 132 -12.28 26.91 -26.60
CA GLU A 132 -13.60 27.06 -27.24
C GLU A 132 -13.50 27.69 -28.63
N ARG A 133 -12.68 28.75 -28.76
CA ARG A 133 -12.44 29.40 -30.05
C ARG A 133 -11.70 28.49 -31.04
N GLU A 134 -10.83 27.59 -30.58
CA GLU A 134 -10.12 26.64 -31.44
C GLU A 134 -10.99 25.43 -31.82
N ASP A 135 -11.92 25.03 -30.96
CA ASP A 135 -12.88 23.97 -31.23
C ASP A 135 -13.97 24.44 -32.21
N ALA A 136 -14.35 25.71 -32.16
CA ALA A 136 -15.25 26.32 -33.13
C ALA A 136 -14.64 26.51 -34.54
N LYS A 137 -13.31 26.43 -34.69
CA LYS A 137 -12.63 26.66 -35.99
C LYS A 137 -12.73 25.44 -36.91
N THR A 138 -13.09 25.71 -38.16
CA THR A 138 -13.06 24.72 -39.24
C THR A 138 -11.64 24.29 -39.58
N LEU A 139 -11.49 23.08 -40.15
CA LEU A 139 -10.20 22.53 -40.58
C LEU A 139 -9.46 23.47 -41.57
N LYS A 140 -10.21 24.15 -42.45
CA LYS A 140 -9.67 25.15 -43.39
C LYS A 140 -9.09 26.37 -42.67
N ALA A 141 -9.75 26.84 -41.61
CA ALA A 141 -9.24 27.94 -40.79
C ALA A 141 -7.98 27.52 -40.00
N LYS A 142 -7.97 26.32 -39.42
CA LYS A 142 -6.81 25.73 -38.74
C LYS A 142 -5.59 25.64 -39.68
N MET A 143 -5.78 25.18 -40.91
CA MET A 143 -4.71 25.08 -41.92
C MET A 143 -4.13 26.44 -42.32
N ARG A 144 -4.97 27.49 -42.40
CA ARG A 144 -4.52 28.85 -42.71
C ARG A 144 -3.71 29.47 -41.56
N GLU A 145 -4.19 29.31 -40.31
CA GLU A 145 -3.47 29.80 -39.13
C GLU A 145 -2.11 29.11 -38.93
N ARG A 146 -1.95 27.87 -39.41
CA ARG A 146 -0.65 27.18 -39.39
C ARG A 146 0.41 27.87 -40.25
N VAL A 147 0.02 28.43 -41.41
CA VAL A 147 0.93 29.12 -42.34
C VAL A 147 1.14 30.58 -41.93
N ARG A 148 0.13 31.21 -41.35
CA ARG A 148 0.18 32.61 -40.87
C ARG A 148 -0.40 32.71 -39.46
N PRO A 149 0.40 32.44 -38.42
CA PRO A 149 -0.08 32.46 -37.05
C PRO A 149 -0.35 33.89 -36.59
N LYS A 150 -1.44 34.08 -35.84
CA LYS A 150 -1.68 35.30 -35.08
C LYS A 150 -1.01 35.15 -33.72
N MET A 151 0.08 35.89 -33.50
CA MET A 151 0.81 35.93 -32.22
C MET A 151 0.00 36.67 -31.15
N GLY A 152 0.34 36.48 -29.87
CA GLY A 152 -0.30 37.19 -28.76
C GLY A 152 -1.73 36.72 -28.45
N LYS A 153 -2.04 35.43 -28.63
CA LYS A 153 -3.37 34.87 -28.30
C LYS A 153 -3.71 34.98 -26.81
N ILE A 154 -2.70 34.96 -25.96
CA ILE A 154 -2.78 35.14 -24.51
C ILE A 154 -1.82 36.28 -24.18
N ASP A 155 -2.32 37.32 -23.54
CA ASP A 155 -1.50 38.39 -23.00
C ASP A 155 -1.76 38.50 -21.50
N ILE A 156 -0.74 38.16 -20.71
CA ILE A 156 -0.81 38.20 -19.25
C ILE A 156 0.40 38.97 -18.78
N ASP A 157 0.14 39.99 -17.98
CA ASP A 157 1.18 40.78 -17.35
C ASP A 157 2.14 39.88 -16.55
N TYR A 158 3.43 39.99 -16.89
CA TYR A 158 4.50 39.27 -16.23
C TYR A 158 4.52 39.57 -14.72
N GLN A 159 4.22 40.81 -14.32
CA GLN A 159 4.21 41.18 -12.90
C GLN A 159 3.13 40.41 -12.12
N LYS A 160 1.97 40.16 -12.75
CA LYS A 160 0.89 39.37 -12.17
C LYS A 160 1.30 37.91 -11.96
N LEU A 161 2.05 37.33 -12.90
CA LEU A 161 2.59 35.98 -12.77
C LEU A 161 3.65 35.92 -11.67
N HIS A 162 4.58 36.87 -11.67
CA HIS A 162 5.61 36.98 -10.64
C HIS A 162 4.97 37.06 -9.24
N ASP A 163 4.03 37.98 -9.03
CA ASP A 163 3.38 38.15 -7.73
C ASP A 163 2.58 36.92 -7.30
N ALA A 164 1.97 36.19 -8.24
CA ALA A 164 1.25 34.94 -7.93
C ALA A 164 2.17 33.86 -7.31
N PHE A 165 3.40 33.73 -7.80
CA PHE A 165 4.36 32.73 -7.32
C PHE A 165 5.22 33.22 -6.15
N PHE A 166 5.52 34.51 -6.05
CA PHE A 166 6.45 35.02 -5.03
C PHE A 166 5.75 35.75 -3.87
N LYS A 167 4.59 36.38 -4.08
CA LYS A 167 3.86 37.10 -3.03
C LYS A 167 2.66 36.31 -2.49
N TRP A 168 1.92 35.65 -3.37
CA TRP A 168 0.63 35.02 -3.03
C TRP A 168 0.68 33.50 -2.91
N GLN A 169 1.86 32.90 -3.04
CA GLN A 169 2.02 31.45 -2.95
C GLN A 169 1.61 30.94 -1.57
N THR A 170 0.79 29.90 -1.55
CA THR A 170 0.33 29.23 -0.33
C THR A 170 0.87 27.82 -0.25
N LYS A 171 1.38 27.41 0.91
CA LYS A 171 1.83 26.03 1.14
C LYS A 171 0.65 25.07 0.98
N PRO A 172 0.75 24.02 0.14
CA PRO A 172 -0.31 23.03 -0.01
C PRO A 172 -0.49 22.21 1.27
N ARG A 173 -1.62 21.50 1.36
CA ARG A 173 -1.83 20.50 2.42
C ARG A 173 -0.85 19.34 2.21
N MET A 174 0.08 19.21 3.16
CA MET A 174 1.03 18.11 3.20
C MET A 174 0.51 17.05 4.16
N THR A 175 0.88 15.79 3.93
CA THR A 175 0.62 14.68 4.84
C THR A 175 1.86 14.39 5.68
N ILE A 176 1.65 13.79 6.86
CA ILE A 176 2.75 13.34 7.71
C ILE A 176 3.27 11.98 7.25
N HIS A 177 4.44 11.59 7.73
CA HIS A 177 4.92 10.23 7.52
C HIS A 177 3.99 9.21 8.19
N GLY A 178 3.54 8.22 7.42
CA GLY A 178 2.66 7.14 7.88
C GLY A 178 1.16 7.33 7.58
N ASP A 179 0.78 8.44 6.95
CA ASP A 179 -0.54 8.65 6.34
C ASP A 179 -0.66 7.95 4.97
#